data_AF-A0A327YVR3-F1
#
_entry.id   AF-A0A327YVR3-F1
#
_cell.length_a   1.000
_cell.length_b   1.000
_cell.length_c   1.000
_cell.angle_alpha   90.00
_cell.angle_beta   90.00
_cell.angle_gamma   90.00
#
_symmetry.space_group_name_H-M   'P 1'
#
loop_
_entity.id
_entity.type
_entity.pdbx_description
1 polymer ?
#
loop_
_entity_poly.entity_id
_entity_poly.type
_entity_poly.pdbx_seq_one_letter_code
_entity_poly.pdbx_strand_id
1 'polypeptide(L)'
;MSSRVQKRLLISVFAAAIVAALAVLVAPSSPAAAHGNVVGPASRNYGCFDRWGSRFQDPVMATEDPMCWQAWQANPNAMWNWNGLFREGVAGQHETVIPDGQLCSAGHTESGRYNAMDTVGDWKATSIGNSFTVSLFDGARHGADYIRVYVTKVGYNPITTPLKWSDLELIKTVPNTPAAQWTQQLSNGVQIDIPASVSGRSGRAMVYTIWQASHLDQSYYFCSDVNFGGSQPSSSPSSSASSSPSSSPSSSPSTSPSASASPSVSPSVSTPPVTGACAAAYGVTSQWQGGFQGEVKVTAGSAAIKSWTVTLGFSGTPPIQQTWNATLTTSGNTASATNVNYNGSVAAGASTTFGFLGTGTSSTPTVSCTATT
;
A
#
# COMPACT_ATOMS: atom_id res chain seq x y z
N MET A 1 -58.46 -9.86 -39.81
CA MET A 1 -57.36 -8.88 -39.62
C MET A 1 -56.19 -9.59 -38.96
N SER A 2 -55.02 -9.52 -39.60
CA SER A 2 -53.99 -10.56 -39.59
C SER A 2 -53.10 -10.57 -38.34
N SER A 3 -52.79 -11.79 -37.86
CA SER A 3 -51.82 -12.20 -36.83
C SER A 3 -50.42 -11.51 -36.89
N ARG A 4 -50.12 -10.82 -37.99
CA ARG A 4 -48.89 -10.04 -38.19
C ARG A 4 -48.80 -8.76 -37.35
N VAL A 5 -49.92 -8.18 -36.89
CA VAL A 5 -49.92 -6.93 -36.10
C VAL A 5 -49.61 -7.19 -34.62
N GLN A 6 -50.12 -8.29 -34.04
CA GLN A 6 -49.81 -8.66 -32.65
C GLN A 6 -48.34 -9.09 -32.44
N LYS A 7 -47.70 -9.71 -33.44
CA LYS A 7 -46.27 -10.06 -33.37
C LYS A 7 -45.34 -8.84 -33.41
N ARG A 8 -45.75 -7.73 -34.02
CA ARG A 8 -44.93 -6.50 -34.08
C ARG A 8 -44.99 -5.68 -32.80
N LEU A 9 -46.07 -5.78 -32.02
CA LEU A 9 -46.17 -5.07 -30.73
C LEU A 9 -45.36 -5.75 -29.61
N LEU A 10 -45.23 -7.09 -29.65
CA LEU A 10 -44.46 -7.85 -28.66
C LEU A 10 -42.94 -7.71 -28.83
N ILE A 11 -42.44 -7.47 -30.05
CA ILE A 11 -41.00 -7.31 -30.30
C ILE A 11 -40.50 -5.92 -29.85
N SER A 12 -41.34 -4.88 -29.93
CA SER A 12 -40.98 -3.52 -29.52
C SER A 12 -40.92 -3.35 -28.00
N VAL A 13 -41.74 -4.08 -27.24
CA VAL A 13 -41.72 -4.04 -25.75
C VAL A 13 -40.52 -4.82 -25.19
N PHE A 14 -40.06 -5.88 -25.87
CA PHE A 14 -38.85 -6.61 -25.48
C PHE A 14 -37.55 -5.87 -25.80
N ALA A 15 -37.50 -5.08 -26.88
CA ALA A 15 -36.31 -4.29 -27.22
C ALA A 15 -36.08 -3.11 -26.24
N ALA A 16 -37.16 -2.47 -25.77
CA ALA A 16 -37.06 -1.39 -24.78
C ALA A 16 -36.70 -1.91 -23.37
N ALA A 17 -37.18 -3.11 -23.00
CA ALA A 17 -36.84 -3.73 -21.72
C ALA A 17 -35.38 -4.23 -21.65
N ILE A 18 -34.80 -4.67 -22.77
CA ILE A 18 -33.40 -5.12 -22.82
C ILE A 18 -32.42 -3.94 -22.78
N VAL A 19 -32.77 -2.77 -23.35
CA VAL A 19 -31.93 -1.57 -23.25
C VAL A 19 -32.01 -0.94 -21.85
N ALA A 20 -33.15 -1.05 -21.16
CA ALA A 20 -33.27 -0.59 -19.77
C ALA A 20 -32.61 -1.53 -18.73
N ALA A 21 -32.45 -2.83 -19.05
CA ALA A 21 -31.78 -3.79 -18.17
C ALA A 21 -30.24 -3.82 -18.32
N LEU A 22 -29.69 -3.14 -19.34
CA LEU A 22 -28.24 -2.99 -19.55
C LEU A 22 -27.67 -1.66 -19.05
N ALA A 23 -28.52 -0.77 -18.50
CA ALA A 23 -28.07 0.32 -17.64
C ALA A 23 -27.84 -0.24 -16.22
N VAL A 24 -26.90 -1.17 -16.09
CA VAL A 24 -26.25 -1.40 -14.80
C VAL A 24 -25.69 -0.02 -14.43
N LEU A 25 -26.18 0.55 -13.32
CA LEU A 25 -25.50 1.69 -12.71
C LEU A 25 -24.06 1.24 -12.52
N VAL A 26 -23.16 1.73 -13.37
CA VAL A 26 -21.75 1.83 -13.04
C VAL A 26 -21.71 2.88 -11.94
N ALA A 27 -22.06 2.45 -10.72
CA ALA A 27 -21.66 3.18 -9.54
C ALA A 27 -20.14 3.35 -9.70
N PRO A 28 -19.60 4.57 -9.60
CA PRO A 28 -18.17 4.72 -9.55
C PRO A 28 -17.70 3.85 -8.39
N SER A 29 -17.01 2.75 -8.69
CA SER A 29 -16.29 2.00 -7.68
C SER A 29 -15.34 3.02 -7.08
N SER A 30 -15.58 3.40 -5.83
CA SER A 30 -14.57 4.15 -5.09
C SER A 30 -13.26 3.39 -5.27
N PRO A 31 -12.15 4.06 -5.57
CA PRO A 31 -10.86 3.38 -5.62
C PRO A 31 -10.76 2.52 -4.36
N ALA A 32 -10.43 1.24 -4.51
CA ALA A 32 -10.27 0.34 -3.37
C ALA A 32 -9.39 1.09 -2.36
N ALA A 33 -9.98 1.41 -1.20
CA ALA A 33 -9.33 2.27 -0.24
C ALA A 33 -8.03 1.58 0.16
N ALA A 34 -6.93 2.25 -0.12
CA ALA A 34 -5.62 1.65 0.02
C ALA A 34 -5.33 1.44 1.52
N HIS A 35 -4.63 0.35 1.86
CA HIS A 35 -4.21 -0.05 3.21
C HIS A 35 -3.44 1.06 3.97
N GLY A 36 -2.85 0.77 5.15
CA GLY A 36 -2.14 1.74 5.99
C GLY A 36 -0.63 1.50 6.22
N ASN A 37 0.05 2.45 6.87
CA ASN A 37 1.44 2.33 7.33
C ASN A 37 1.74 3.33 8.48
N VAL A 38 2.81 3.09 9.25
CA VAL A 38 3.38 4.07 10.19
C VAL A 38 4.06 5.19 9.41
N VAL A 39 3.52 6.40 9.54
CA VAL A 39 3.98 7.61 8.86
C VAL A 39 4.89 8.48 9.73
N GLY A 40 4.92 8.24 11.05
CA GLY A 40 5.78 8.96 11.99
C GLY A 40 6.05 8.15 13.27
N PRO A 41 7.32 7.91 13.68
CA PRO A 41 8.51 7.96 12.83
C PRO A 41 8.32 7.03 11.62
N ALA A 42 8.58 7.55 10.42
CA ALA A 42 8.29 6.86 9.16
C ALA A 42 8.90 5.45 9.12
N SER A 43 8.11 4.47 8.68
CA SER A 43 8.64 3.13 8.41
C SER A 43 9.60 3.14 7.22
N ARG A 44 10.41 2.08 7.07
CA ARG A 44 11.43 2.00 6.01
C ARG A 44 10.87 2.27 4.62
N ASN A 45 9.84 1.53 4.20
CA ASN A 45 9.30 1.66 2.85
C ASN A 45 8.49 2.96 2.67
N TYR A 46 7.71 3.38 3.66
CA TYR A 46 7.01 4.67 3.60
C TYR A 46 8.01 5.84 3.54
N GLY A 47 9.05 5.83 4.38
CA GLY A 47 10.07 6.87 4.37
C GLY A 47 10.85 6.93 3.05
N CYS A 48 11.14 5.79 2.43
CA CYS A 48 11.74 5.78 1.09
C CYS A 48 10.77 6.29 0.01
N PHE A 49 9.49 5.94 0.10
CA PHE A 49 8.45 6.49 -0.79
C PHE A 49 8.32 8.01 -0.63
N ASP A 50 8.22 8.50 0.60
CA ASP A 50 8.02 9.92 0.93
C ASP A 50 9.20 10.78 0.44
N ARG A 51 10.44 10.35 0.70
CA ARG A 51 11.64 11.11 0.30
C ARG A 51 11.96 11.02 -1.19
N TRP A 52 11.74 9.86 -1.80
CA TRP A 52 12.29 9.56 -3.12
C TRP A 52 11.25 9.26 -4.20
N GLY A 53 9.99 9.01 -3.87
CA GLY A 53 8.98 8.57 -4.85
C GLY A 53 8.90 9.47 -6.09
N SER A 54 8.88 10.80 -5.89
CA SER A 54 8.82 11.77 -7.00
C SER A 54 10.07 11.79 -7.91
N ARG A 55 11.18 11.22 -7.45
CA ARG A 55 12.49 11.20 -8.12
C ARG A 55 13.22 9.87 -7.91
N PHE A 56 12.49 8.75 -7.94
CA PHE A 56 13.00 7.46 -7.45
C PHE A 56 14.15 6.87 -8.29
N GLN A 57 14.37 7.41 -9.49
CA GLN A 57 15.47 7.06 -10.40
C GLN A 57 16.66 8.03 -10.31
N ASP A 58 16.62 9.02 -9.41
CA ASP A 58 17.70 9.97 -9.25
C ASP A 58 18.98 9.27 -8.74
N PRO A 59 20.09 9.30 -9.51
CA PRO A 59 21.31 8.59 -9.14
C PRO A 59 21.95 9.11 -7.85
N VAL A 60 21.63 10.34 -7.41
CA VAL A 60 22.16 10.89 -6.14
C VAL A 60 21.73 10.07 -4.92
N MET A 61 20.62 9.34 -5.02
CA MET A 61 20.12 8.48 -3.95
C MET A 61 21.14 7.42 -3.54
N ALA A 62 21.94 6.91 -4.47
CA ALA A 62 22.96 5.89 -4.19
C ALA A 62 23.99 6.37 -3.14
N THR A 63 24.27 7.67 -3.10
CA THR A 63 25.20 8.27 -2.13
C THR A 63 24.50 8.89 -0.93
N GLU A 64 23.33 9.51 -1.13
CA GLU A 64 22.63 10.21 -0.04
C GLU A 64 21.82 9.27 0.86
N ASP A 65 21.24 8.22 0.30
CA ASP A 65 20.34 7.27 0.98
C ASP A 65 20.51 5.85 0.39
N PRO A 66 21.67 5.21 0.61
CA PRO A 66 22.01 3.93 -0.02
C PRO A 66 21.03 2.81 0.32
N MET A 67 20.36 2.89 1.47
CA MET A 67 19.36 1.89 1.88
C MET A 67 18.03 2.04 1.13
N CYS A 68 17.58 3.27 0.86
CA CYS A 68 16.47 3.45 -0.08
C CYS A 68 16.90 3.11 -1.51
N TRP A 69 18.13 3.45 -1.92
CA TRP A 69 18.63 3.11 -3.25
C TRP A 69 18.55 1.60 -3.52
N GLN A 70 19.12 0.77 -2.64
CA GLN A 70 19.05 -0.68 -2.82
C GLN A 70 17.60 -1.21 -2.81
N ALA A 71 16.71 -0.61 -2.02
CA ALA A 71 15.30 -1.00 -2.00
C ALA A 71 14.59 -0.65 -3.31
N TRP A 72 14.78 0.55 -3.84
CA TRP A 72 14.26 0.96 -5.15
C TRP A 72 14.86 0.13 -6.29
N GLN A 73 16.14 -0.24 -6.22
CA GLN A 73 16.73 -1.13 -7.23
C GLN A 73 16.17 -2.56 -7.15
N ALA A 74 15.94 -3.07 -5.94
CA ALA A 74 15.43 -4.41 -5.72
C ALA A 74 13.97 -4.56 -6.16
N ASN A 75 13.09 -3.66 -5.69
CA ASN A 75 11.67 -3.67 -6.05
C ASN A 75 10.98 -2.34 -5.72
N PRO A 76 10.77 -1.43 -6.70
CA PRO A 76 10.01 -0.21 -6.51
C PRO A 76 8.59 -0.40 -5.94
N ASN A 77 7.94 -1.56 -6.18
CA ASN A 77 6.63 -1.85 -5.59
C ASN A 77 6.65 -1.91 -4.05
N ALA A 78 7.81 -2.09 -3.42
CA ALA A 78 7.93 -2.01 -1.96
C ALA A 78 7.58 -0.60 -1.45
N MET A 79 7.93 0.44 -2.22
CA MET A 79 7.67 1.84 -1.88
C MET A 79 6.38 2.33 -2.51
N TRP A 80 6.08 1.95 -3.75
CA TRP A 80 4.83 2.36 -4.40
C TRP A 80 3.60 1.77 -3.70
N ASN A 81 3.68 0.52 -3.27
CA ASN A 81 2.68 -0.08 -2.38
C ASN A 81 3.16 0.00 -0.93
N TRP A 82 3.55 1.20 -0.49
CA TRP A 82 4.07 1.44 0.86
C TRP A 82 3.09 0.93 1.93
N ASN A 83 1.80 0.94 1.66
CA ASN A 83 0.75 0.52 2.58
C ASN A 83 0.42 -0.99 2.55
N GLY A 84 1.00 -1.76 1.64
CA GLY A 84 0.67 -3.19 1.44
C GLY A 84 1.49 -4.18 2.28
N LEU A 85 2.19 -3.74 3.33
CA LEU A 85 3.10 -4.60 4.11
C LEU A 85 2.33 -5.38 5.19
N PHE A 86 1.54 -6.36 4.75
CA PHE A 86 0.69 -7.18 5.61
C PHE A 86 0.89 -8.68 5.40
N ARG A 87 0.34 -9.47 6.33
CA ARG A 87 0.08 -10.90 6.19
C ARG A 87 -1.37 -11.18 6.56
N GLU A 88 -1.95 -12.23 6.00
CA GLU A 88 -3.26 -12.74 6.37
C GLU A 88 -3.16 -14.09 7.07
N GLY A 89 -4.14 -14.43 7.91
CA GLY A 89 -4.25 -15.76 8.53
C GLY A 89 -3.16 -16.07 9.56
N VAL A 90 -2.57 -15.04 10.19
CA VAL A 90 -1.49 -15.23 11.18
C VAL A 90 -2.02 -15.75 12.51
N ALA A 91 -3.32 -15.57 12.80
CA ALA A 91 -3.98 -16.03 14.02
C ALA A 91 -3.22 -15.65 15.31
N GLY A 92 -2.61 -14.45 15.32
CA GLY A 92 -1.80 -13.93 16.44
C GLY A 92 -0.42 -14.58 16.63
N GLN A 93 -0.04 -15.58 15.83
CA GLN A 93 1.23 -16.31 15.93
C GLN A 93 2.37 -15.62 15.17
N HIS A 94 2.59 -14.33 15.45
CA HIS A 94 3.53 -13.49 14.70
C HIS A 94 4.96 -14.05 14.68
N GLU A 95 5.50 -14.45 15.84
CA GLU A 95 6.87 -14.96 15.98
C GLU A 95 7.07 -16.29 15.24
N THR A 96 6.02 -17.11 15.15
CA THR A 96 6.07 -18.39 14.44
C THR A 96 6.11 -18.19 12.93
N VAL A 97 5.36 -17.22 12.42
CA VAL A 97 5.19 -16.98 10.97
C VAL A 97 6.28 -16.08 10.39
N ILE A 98 6.90 -15.25 11.22
CA ILE A 98 7.94 -14.29 10.80
C ILE A 98 9.27 -14.71 11.43
N PRO A 99 10.18 -15.34 10.67
CA PRO A 99 11.49 -15.71 11.17
C PRO A 99 12.35 -14.50 11.57
N ASP A 100 13.31 -14.75 12.45
CA ASP A 100 14.41 -13.82 12.73
C ASP A 100 15.11 -13.38 11.43
N GLY A 101 15.44 -12.09 11.36
CA GLY A 101 16.02 -11.46 10.18
C GLY A 101 15.01 -11.11 9.08
N GLN A 102 13.72 -11.44 9.24
CA GLN A 102 12.67 -11.16 8.25
C GLN A 102 11.55 -10.27 8.81
N LEU A 103 11.79 -9.60 9.95
CA LEU A 103 10.75 -8.84 10.64
C LEU A 103 10.28 -7.63 9.82
N CYS A 104 11.19 -6.99 9.07
CA CYS A 104 10.89 -5.77 8.32
C CYS A 104 10.25 -6.04 6.96
N SER A 105 10.33 -7.27 6.44
CA SER A 105 9.54 -7.75 5.30
C SER A 105 8.30 -8.56 5.69
N ALA A 106 8.04 -8.68 7.00
CA ALA A 106 7.01 -9.56 7.55
C ALA A 106 7.13 -11.02 7.05
N GLY A 107 8.31 -11.63 7.12
CA GLY A 107 8.51 -13.01 6.66
C GLY A 107 8.40 -13.13 5.14
N HIS A 108 9.03 -12.21 4.41
CA HIS A 108 8.99 -12.14 2.94
C HIS A 108 7.57 -12.12 2.36
N THR A 109 6.67 -11.36 2.98
CA THR A 109 5.27 -11.29 2.55
C THR A 109 5.12 -10.76 1.12
N GLU A 110 3.93 -10.91 0.54
CA GLU A 110 3.58 -10.39 -0.79
C GLU A 110 4.55 -10.86 -1.88
N SER A 111 4.86 -12.16 -1.88
CA SER A 111 5.81 -12.80 -2.82
C SER A 111 7.20 -12.16 -2.78
N GLY A 112 7.66 -11.76 -1.59
CA GLY A 112 8.97 -11.16 -1.36
C GLY A 112 9.08 -9.70 -1.77
N ARG A 113 7.97 -9.01 -2.00
CA ARG A 113 7.93 -7.59 -2.41
C ARG A 113 8.78 -6.70 -1.51
N TYR A 114 8.77 -6.96 -0.20
CA TYR A 114 9.39 -6.12 0.81
C TYR A 114 10.74 -6.66 1.33
N ASN A 115 11.34 -7.68 0.70
CA ASN A 115 12.57 -8.32 1.21
C ASN A 115 13.74 -7.35 1.41
N ALA A 116 13.84 -6.31 0.57
CA ALA A 116 14.88 -5.29 0.70
C ALA A 116 14.76 -4.46 1.99
N MET A 117 13.63 -4.53 2.70
CA MET A 117 13.46 -3.92 4.01
C MET A 117 14.23 -4.67 5.11
N ASP A 118 14.69 -5.90 4.88
CA ASP A 118 15.50 -6.67 5.84
C ASP A 118 17.00 -6.41 5.71
N THR A 119 17.44 -5.69 4.66
CA THR A 119 18.84 -5.35 4.44
C THR A 119 19.42 -4.63 5.66
N VAL A 120 20.52 -5.16 6.19
CA VAL A 120 21.26 -4.56 7.30
C VAL A 120 22.12 -3.43 6.77
N GLY A 121 22.04 -2.26 7.39
CA GLY A 121 22.80 -1.09 6.97
C GLY A 121 22.29 0.22 7.56
N ASP A 122 22.90 1.33 7.15
CA ASP A 122 22.62 2.64 7.70
C ASP A 122 21.34 3.28 7.11
N TRP A 123 20.18 2.74 7.49
CA TRP A 123 18.88 3.31 7.12
C TRP A 123 18.71 4.70 7.72
N LYS A 124 18.10 5.63 6.97
CA LYS A 124 17.80 6.97 7.48
C LYS A 124 16.89 6.88 8.71
N ALA A 125 17.37 7.44 9.81
CA ALA A 125 16.69 7.40 11.09
C ALA A 125 15.97 8.71 11.40
N THR A 126 14.78 8.62 12.01
CA THR A 126 14.07 9.78 12.55
C THR A 126 14.62 10.12 13.94
N SER A 127 15.02 11.38 14.17
CA SER A 127 15.41 11.86 15.50
C SER A 127 14.19 11.97 16.41
N ILE A 128 14.22 11.27 17.55
CA ILE A 128 13.11 11.24 18.52
C ILE A 128 13.61 11.40 19.96
N GLY A 129 12.72 11.87 20.83
CA GLY A 129 12.92 11.86 22.28
C GLY A 129 12.62 10.50 22.91
N ASN A 130 12.91 10.39 24.21
CA ASN A 130 12.52 9.22 25.01
C ASN A 130 11.00 9.11 25.19
N SER A 131 10.27 10.21 25.05
CA SER A 131 8.82 10.24 24.84
C SER A 131 8.56 10.61 23.38
N PHE A 132 7.76 9.80 22.69
CA PHE A 132 7.49 9.96 21.26
C PHE A 132 6.09 9.43 20.91
N THR A 133 5.66 9.70 19.68
CA THR A 133 4.37 9.24 19.15
C THR A 133 4.61 8.38 17.93
N VAL A 134 3.95 7.23 17.87
CA VAL A 134 3.81 6.45 16.63
C VAL A 134 2.49 6.81 15.96
N SER A 135 2.55 7.48 14.82
CA SER A 135 1.42 7.87 13.98
C SER A 135 1.19 6.81 12.91
N LEU A 136 0.08 6.10 13.02
CA LEU A 136 -0.35 5.06 12.07
C LEU A 136 -1.50 5.60 11.22
N PHE A 137 -1.28 5.69 9.92
CA PHE A 137 -2.30 6.07 8.94
C PHE A 137 -2.97 4.83 8.34
N ASP A 138 -4.29 4.91 8.14
CA ASP A 138 -5.12 3.88 7.54
C ASP A 138 -6.09 4.53 6.52
N GLY A 139 -5.85 4.28 5.23
CA GLY A 139 -6.69 4.80 4.15
C GLY A 139 -8.05 4.10 4.04
N ALA A 140 -8.17 2.88 4.56
CA ALA A 140 -9.34 2.03 4.42
C ALA A 140 -10.24 1.99 5.66
N ARG A 141 -9.79 2.60 6.77
CA ARG A 141 -10.58 2.79 8.00
C ARG A 141 -11.00 1.44 8.60
N HIS A 142 -10.07 0.49 8.64
CA HIS A 142 -10.24 -0.85 9.18
C HIS A 142 -10.32 -0.88 10.71
N GLY A 143 -9.68 0.08 11.39
CA GLY A 143 -9.51 0.05 12.84
C GLY A 143 -8.51 -1.02 13.27
N ALA A 144 -8.40 -1.28 14.57
CA ALA A 144 -7.47 -2.28 15.08
C ALA A 144 -8.08 -3.14 16.18
N ASP A 145 -7.79 -4.45 16.16
CA ASP A 145 -8.02 -5.35 17.30
C ASP A 145 -6.98 -5.11 18.38
N TYR A 146 -5.75 -4.85 17.95
CA TYR A 146 -4.70 -4.30 18.77
C TYR A 146 -3.61 -3.67 17.91
N ILE A 147 -2.84 -2.77 18.53
CA ILE A 147 -1.57 -2.28 17.99
C ILE A 147 -0.50 -2.50 19.05
N ARG A 148 0.60 -3.15 18.67
CA ARG A 148 1.75 -3.39 19.56
C ARG A 148 2.95 -2.61 19.04
N VAL A 149 3.58 -1.86 19.92
CA VAL A 149 4.80 -1.10 19.61
C VAL A 149 5.94 -1.69 20.43
N TYR A 150 6.97 -2.11 19.72
CA TYR A 150 8.20 -2.64 20.27
C TYR A 150 9.35 -1.67 19.98
N VAL A 151 10.38 -1.70 20.82
CA VAL A 151 11.65 -1.03 20.57
C VAL A 151 12.77 -2.03 20.77
N THR A 152 13.80 -1.97 19.92
CA THR A 152 15.00 -2.80 20.09
C THR A 152 15.69 -2.53 21.43
N LYS A 153 16.15 -3.54 22.15
CA LYS A 153 16.85 -3.46 23.44
C LYS A 153 18.13 -2.63 23.37
N VAL A 154 18.61 -2.16 24.52
CA VAL A 154 19.86 -1.40 24.60
C VAL A 154 21.01 -2.27 24.11
N GLY A 155 21.91 -1.68 23.33
CA GLY A 155 23.07 -2.39 22.74
C GLY A 155 22.82 -3.01 21.37
N TYR A 156 21.57 -3.13 20.92
CA TYR A 156 21.27 -3.52 19.53
C TYR A 156 21.74 -2.43 18.55
N ASN A 157 22.45 -2.83 17.49
CA ASN A 157 22.89 -1.93 16.42
C ASN A 157 22.20 -2.28 15.09
N PRO A 158 21.21 -1.48 14.62
CA PRO A 158 20.50 -1.76 13.36
C PRO A 158 21.38 -1.65 12.11
N ILE A 159 22.55 -1.00 12.20
CA ILE A 159 23.45 -0.81 11.06
C ILE A 159 24.22 -2.09 10.73
N THR A 160 24.46 -2.95 11.73
CA THR A 160 25.36 -4.10 11.60
C THR A 160 24.71 -5.43 11.96
N THR A 161 23.49 -5.43 12.50
CA THR A 161 22.86 -6.61 13.07
C THR A 161 21.48 -6.82 12.44
N PRO A 162 21.16 -8.02 11.91
CA PRO A 162 19.80 -8.33 11.49
C PRO A 162 18.87 -8.38 12.71
N LEU A 163 17.66 -7.84 12.56
CA LEU A 163 16.69 -7.78 13.65
C LEU A 163 16.17 -9.17 14.00
N LYS A 164 16.07 -9.48 15.30
CA LYS A 164 15.44 -10.70 15.82
C LYS A 164 14.32 -10.37 16.80
N TRP A 165 13.40 -11.30 17.00
CA TRP A 165 12.37 -11.15 18.04
C TRP A 165 12.99 -10.99 19.43
N SER A 166 14.11 -11.69 19.70
CA SER A 166 14.84 -11.58 20.97
C SER A 166 15.42 -10.19 21.23
N ASP A 167 15.57 -9.37 20.18
CA ASP A 167 16.11 -8.02 20.30
C ASP A 167 15.03 -7.00 20.65
N LEU A 168 13.74 -7.37 20.62
CA LEU A 168 12.63 -6.46 20.84
C LEU A 168 12.13 -6.48 22.29
N GLU A 169 11.67 -5.32 22.75
CA GLU A 169 10.94 -5.13 24.00
C GLU A 169 9.59 -4.47 23.68
N LEU A 170 8.49 -5.07 24.14
CA LEU A 170 7.15 -4.51 23.99
C LEU A 170 6.98 -3.33 24.95
N ILE A 171 6.75 -2.13 24.40
CA ILE A 171 6.62 -0.91 25.21
C ILE A 171 5.20 -0.36 25.26
N LYS A 172 4.34 -0.75 24.31
CA LYS A 172 2.95 -0.30 24.25
C LYS A 172 2.06 -1.36 23.61
N THR A 173 0.90 -1.58 24.23
CA THR A 173 -0.24 -2.23 23.58
C THR A 173 -1.42 -1.25 23.58
N VAL A 174 -1.97 -1.00 22.41
CA VAL A 174 -3.28 -0.36 22.23
C VAL A 174 -4.29 -1.48 22.06
N PRO A 175 -5.37 -1.53 22.87
CA PRO A 175 -6.42 -2.54 22.73
C PRO A 175 -7.28 -2.27 21.48
N ASN A 176 -8.38 -3.02 21.35
CA ASN A 176 -9.33 -2.82 20.25
C ASN A 176 -9.76 -1.35 20.17
N THR A 177 -9.62 -0.77 18.98
CA THR A 177 -9.90 0.64 18.71
C THR A 177 -10.55 0.76 17.33
N PRO A 178 -11.88 0.93 17.25
CA PRO A 178 -12.58 1.12 15.99
C PRO A 178 -12.11 2.36 15.22
N ALA A 179 -12.10 2.30 13.88
CA ALA A 179 -11.65 3.40 13.02
C ALA A 179 -12.41 4.72 13.23
N ALA A 180 -13.66 4.68 13.71
CA ALA A 180 -14.45 5.86 14.03
C ALA A 180 -13.87 6.70 15.18
N GLN A 181 -12.96 6.14 15.98
CA GLN A 181 -12.28 6.85 17.07
C GLN A 181 -10.96 7.50 16.62
N TRP A 182 -10.54 7.27 15.37
CA TRP A 182 -9.28 7.76 14.84
C TRP A 182 -9.49 9.13 14.18
N THR A 183 -8.43 9.93 14.12
CA THR A 183 -8.47 11.29 13.57
C THR A 183 -8.59 11.25 12.06
N GLN A 184 -9.61 11.89 11.50
CA GLN A 184 -9.79 11.98 10.05
C GLN A 184 -8.69 12.81 9.40
N GLN A 185 -8.13 12.30 8.30
CA GLN A 185 -7.08 12.95 7.52
C GLN A 185 -7.64 13.49 6.20
N LEU A 186 -7.01 14.56 5.68
CA LEU A 186 -7.40 15.20 4.42
C LEU A 186 -7.22 14.28 3.20
N SER A 187 -6.41 13.23 3.32
CA SER A 187 -6.13 12.22 2.29
C SER A 187 -7.19 11.11 2.17
N ASN A 188 -8.43 11.35 2.64
CA ASN A 188 -9.52 10.36 2.69
C ASN A 188 -9.21 9.09 3.53
N GLY A 189 -8.42 9.23 4.60
CA GLY A 189 -8.13 8.16 5.57
C GLY A 189 -8.30 8.59 7.02
N VAL A 190 -7.89 7.74 7.95
CA VAL A 190 -7.84 8.04 9.39
C VAL A 190 -6.44 7.77 9.95
N GLN A 191 -6.11 8.42 11.06
CA GLN A 191 -4.83 8.24 11.75
C GLN A 191 -5.05 8.06 13.25
N ILE A 192 -4.29 7.16 13.86
CA ILE A 192 -4.14 7.06 15.30
C ILE A 192 -2.73 7.45 15.72
N ASP A 193 -2.65 8.31 16.74
CA ASP A 193 -1.41 8.71 17.37
C ASP A 193 -1.23 7.93 18.67
N ILE A 194 -0.14 7.15 18.75
CA ILE A 194 0.12 6.21 19.82
C ILE A 194 1.29 6.76 20.66
N PRO A 195 1.02 7.42 21.80
CA PRO A 195 2.07 7.89 22.68
C PRO A 195 2.79 6.70 23.31
N ALA A 196 4.10 6.73 23.22
CA ALA A 196 5.02 5.71 23.73
C ALA A 196 6.19 6.39 24.45
N SER A 197 6.79 5.68 25.40
CA SER A 197 7.96 6.16 26.11
C SER A 197 8.90 5.03 26.47
N VAL A 198 10.18 5.38 26.54
CA VAL A 198 11.29 4.54 26.98
C VAL A 198 12.15 5.35 27.94
N SER A 199 12.94 4.69 28.79
CA SER A 199 13.82 5.38 29.74
C SER A 199 15.28 5.31 29.33
N GLY A 200 15.98 6.44 29.36
CA GLY A 200 17.44 6.49 29.28
C GLY A 200 18.03 6.02 27.94
N ARG A 201 17.26 6.04 26.86
CA ARG A 201 17.73 5.66 25.53
C ARG A 201 18.47 6.80 24.86
N SER A 202 19.55 6.46 24.17
CA SER A 202 20.28 7.31 23.24
C SER A 202 20.79 6.49 22.06
N GLY A 203 21.05 7.16 20.94
CA GLY A 203 21.63 6.54 19.76
C GLY A 203 20.63 5.73 18.92
N ARG A 204 21.18 4.91 18.02
CA ARG A 204 20.42 4.18 17.01
C ARG A 204 19.58 3.06 17.62
N ALA A 205 18.35 2.97 17.15
CA ALA A 205 17.40 1.92 17.52
C ALA A 205 16.39 1.71 16.38
N MET A 206 15.53 0.72 16.54
CA MET A 206 14.38 0.51 15.69
C MET A 206 13.11 0.44 16.52
N VAL A 207 12.06 1.09 16.04
CA VAL A 207 10.67 0.89 16.49
C VAL A 207 10.05 -0.14 15.56
N TYR A 208 9.45 -1.19 16.13
CA TYR A 208 8.72 -2.20 15.38
C TYR A 208 7.25 -2.16 15.79
N THR A 209 6.36 -1.94 14.82
CA THR A 209 4.92 -1.82 15.08
C THR A 209 4.17 -2.95 14.41
N ILE A 210 3.34 -3.66 15.18
CA ILE A 210 2.39 -4.64 14.68
C ILE A 210 0.98 -4.04 14.79
N TRP A 211 0.27 -3.96 13.68
CA TRP A 211 -1.14 -3.57 13.64
C TRP A 211 -1.99 -4.76 13.20
N GLN A 212 -2.84 -5.27 14.09
CA GLN A 212 -3.87 -6.24 13.73
C GLN A 212 -5.14 -5.46 13.35
N ALA A 213 -5.51 -5.46 12.07
CA ALA A 213 -6.71 -4.79 11.61
C ALA A 213 -7.98 -5.56 12.03
N SER A 214 -9.10 -4.87 12.20
CA SER A 214 -10.34 -5.50 12.72
C SER A 214 -11.26 -6.08 11.65
N HIS A 215 -11.01 -5.81 10.36
CA HIS A 215 -11.91 -6.23 9.28
C HIS A 215 -11.72 -7.69 8.86
N LEU A 216 -10.51 -8.24 9.05
CA LEU A 216 -10.09 -9.59 8.71
C LEU A 216 -8.93 -10.00 9.64
N ASP A 217 -8.56 -11.28 9.66
CA ASP A 217 -7.26 -11.69 10.20
C ASP A 217 -6.13 -11.23 9.27
N GLN A 218 -5.86 -9.92 9.30
CA GLN A 218 -4.84 -9.25 8.52
C GLN A 218 -4.00 -8.38 9.45
N SER A 219 -2.70 -8.63 9.42
CA SER A 219 -1.71 -8.03 10.33
C SER A 219 -0.62 -7.34 9.54
N TYR A 220 -0.23 -6.15 9.98
CA TYR A 220 0.79 -5.32 9.33
C TYR A 220 1.99 -5.16 10.23
N TYR A 221 3.16 -4.98 9.61
CA TYR A 221 4.44 -5.02 10.31
C TYR A 221 5.35 -3.90 9.80
N PHE A 222 5.72 -2.98 10.68
CA PHE A 222 6.43 -1.78 10.28
C PHE A 222 7.72 -1.60 11.09
N CYS A 223 8.85 -1.57 10.39
CA CYS A 223 10.13 -1.15 10.95
C CYS A 223 10.36 0.33 10.70
N SER A 224 10.60 1.11 11.76
CA SER A 224 11.00 2.51 11.68
C SER A 224 12.36 2.70 12.34
N ASP A 225 13.37 3.12 11.57
CA ASP A 225 14.68 3.44 12.11
C ASP A 225 14.64 4.79 12.83
N VAL A 226 15.19 4.82 14.05
CA VAL A 226 15.14 6.00 14.92
C VAL A 226 16.47 6.27 15.58
N ASN A 227 16.66 7.51 16.00
CA ASN A 227 17.82 7.94 16.77
C ASN A 227 17.34 8.67 18.04
N PHE A 228 17.49 8.02 19.20
CA PHE A 228 17.11 8.58 20.48
C PHE A 228 18.10 9.66 20.93
N GLY A 229 17.59 10.79 21.40
CA GLY A 229 18.41 11.91 21.88
C GLY A 229 18.84 12.89 20.78
N GLY A 230 18.35 12.72 19.55
CA GLY A 230 18.42 13.76 18.53
C GLY A 230 17.36 14.83 18.79
N SER A 231 17.72 16.11 18.72
CA SER A 231 16.75 17.21 18.71
C SER A 231 15.82 17.01 17.51
N GLN A 232 14.51 16.89 17.75
CA GLN A 232 13.53 16.86 16.66
C GLN A 232 13.59 18.22 15.94
N PRO A 233 13.72 18.30 14.60
CA PRO A 233 13.36 19.53 13.92
C PRO A 233 11.86 19.73 14.15
N SER A 234 11.54 20.73 14.98
CA SER A 234 10.17 21.18 15.22
C SER A 234 9.61 21.72 13.91
N SER A 235 8.90 20.89 13.16
CA SER A 235 7.98 21.38 12.12
C SER A 235 6.73 21.91 12.82
N SER A 236 6.88 23.07 13.45
CA SER A 236 5.79 23.89 13.96
C SER A 236 5.93 25.25 13.27
N PRO A 237 5.01 25.68 12.38
CA PRO A 237 5.08 27.01 11.80
C PRO A 237 4.80 28.02 12.92
N SER A 238 5.87 28.70 13.34
CA SER A 238 5.80 29.85 14.23
C SER A 238 5.36 31.07 13.43
N SER A 239 4.07 31.38 13.45
CA SER A 239 3.55 32.67 12.99
C SER A 239 3.65 33.66 14.15
N SER A 240 4.60 34.58 14.05
CA SER A 240 4.81 35.68 14.99
C SER A 240 3.58 36.59 15.10
N ALA A 241 3.27 36.98 16.32
CA ALA A 241 2.20 37.91 16.68
C ALA A 241 2.52 39.36 16.24
N SER A 242 1.47 40.09 15.83
CA SER A 242 1.37 41.55 15.97
C SER A 242 -0.11 41.93 16.20
N SER A 243 -0.33 43.04 16.89
CA SER A 243 -1.31 43.26 17.96
C SER A 243 -2.68 43.90 17.62
N SER A 244 -3.75 43.37 18.26
CA SER A 244 -4.94 44.03 18.91
C SER A 244 -5.99 44.85 18.11
N PRO A 245 -7.22 45.10 18.66
CA PRO A 245 -7.97 44.43 19.74
C PRO A 245 -9.48 44.13 19.46
N SER A 246 -10.03 43.18 20.23
CA SER A 246 -11.36 43.07 20.87
C SER A 246 -12.68 43.34 20.10
N SER A 247 -13.57 42.32 20.06
CA SER A 247 -15.00 42.42 20.44
C SER A 247 -15.56 41.04 20.82
N SER A 248 -16.44 41.05 21.82
CA SER A 248 -17.03 39.96 22.63
C SER A 248 -17.98 38.95 21.92
N PRO A 249 -18.48 37.90 22.64
CA PRO A 249 -18.93 36.61 22.07
C PRO A 249 -20.44 36.49 21.86
N SER A 250 -20.88 35.50 21.06
CA SER A 250 -22.21 34.89 21.23
C SER A 250 -22.30 33.49 20.61
N SER A 251 -23.18 32.70 21.22
CA SER A 251 -23.29 31.25 21.30
C SER A 251 -24.20 30.59 20.24
N SER A 252 -24.07 29.25 20.17
CA SER A 252 -25.11 28.22 19.93
C SER A 252 -25.12 27.43 18.61
N PRO A 253 -25.62 26.18 18.66
CA PRO A 253 -25.10 25.04 17.90
C PRO A 253 -25.92 24.73 16.64
N SER A 254 -25.37 23.92 15.73
CA SER A 254 -26.16 23.29 14.68
C SER A 254 -26.04 21.78 14.69
N THR A 255 -27.22 21.18 14.64
CA THR A 255 -27.60 19.78 14.84
C THR A 255 -27.30 18.90 13.63
N SER A 256 -26.94 17.65 13.94
CA SER A 256 -26.87 16.48 13.06
C SER A 256 -28.20 16.19 12.32
N PRO A 257 -28.15 15.42 11.22
CA PRO A 257 -28.90 14.16 11.27
C PRO A 257 -28.13 12.90 10.82
N SER A 258 -28.27 11.91 11.69
CA SER A 258 -28.36 10.45 11.60
C SER A 258 -28.17 9.67 10.27
N ALA A 259 -27.35 8.63 10.43
CA ALA A 259 -27.31 7.26 9.88
C ALA A 259 -28.23 6.82 8.72
N SER A 260 -27.61 6.12 7.77
CA SER A 260 -28.26 5.04 7.02
C SER A 260 -27.29 3.86 6.89
N ALA A 261 -27.71 2.70 7.40
CA ALA A 261 -27.02 1.42 7.25
C ALA A 261 -27.32 0.81 5.88
N SER A 262 -26.32 0.29 5.19
CA SER A 262 -26.53 -0.57 4.01
C SER A 262 -25.50 -1.70 3.98
N PRO A 263 -25.90 -2.93 3.60
CA PRO A 263 -25.06 -4.12 3.69
C PRO A 263 -24.03 -4.13 2.56
N SER A 264 -22.76 -4.36 2.90
CA SER A 264 -21.70 -4.50 1.90
C SER A 264 -21.58 -5.97 1.47
N VAL A 265 -21.87 -6.25 0.20
CA VAL A 265 -21.63 -7.54 -0.44
C VAL A 265 -20.20 -7.51 -0.99
N SER A 266 -19.34 -8.38 -0.46
CA SER A 266 -17.92 -8.47 -0.80
C SER A 266 -17.70 -9.05 -2.21
N PRO A 267 -16.91 -8.44 -3.12
CA PRO A 267 -16.49 -9.11 -4.34
C PRO A 267 -15.32 -10.05 -4.01
N SER A 268 -15.58 -11.35 -4.07
CA SER A 268 -14.51 -12.35 -4.08
C SER A 268 -13.73 -12.21 -5.40
N VAL A 269 -12.42 -11.94 -5.32
CA VAL A 269 -11.53 -12.00 -6.49
C VAL A 269 -11.33 -13.47 -6.82
N SER A 270 -12.21 -14.02 -7.65
CA SER A 270 -12.01 -15.34 -8.21
C SER A 270 -10.84 -15.26 -9.20
N THR A 271 -9.70 -15.82 -8.83
CA THR A 271 -8.55 -15.98 -9.73
C THR A 271 -8.99 -16.80 -10.95
N PRO A 272 -8.84 -16.29 -12.19
CA PRO A 272 -9.11 -17.09 -13.37
C PRO A 272 -8.17 -18.32 -13.40
N PRO A 273 -8.65 -19.49 -13.87
CA PRO A 273 -7.76 -20.62 -14.13
C PRO A 273 -6.64 -20.19 -15.10
N VAL A 274 -5.40 -20.56 -14.79
CA VAL A 274 -4.23 -20.28 -15.63
C VAL A 274 -4.31 -21.16 -16.89
N THR A 275 -5.01 -20.70 -17.92
CA THR A 275 -5.07 -21.39 -19.22
C THR A 275 -3.87 -20.96 -20.08
N GLY A 276 -2.68 -21.46 -19.77
CA GLY A 276 -1.45 -21.13 -20.48
C GLY A 276 -0.20 -21.22 -19.60
N ALA A 277 0.98 -20.91 -20.16
CA ALA A 277 2.24 -20.88 -19.42
C ALA A 277 2.26 -19.80 -18.31
N CYS A 278 1.51 -18.72 -18.50
CA CYS A 278 1.28 -17.70 -17.47
C CYS A 278 -0.10 -17.03 -17.63
N ALA A 279 -0.58 -16.40 -16.56
CA ALA A 279 -1.68 -15.44 -16.58
C ALA A 279 -1.20 -14.10 -16.00
N ALA A 280 -1.88 -13.02 -16.39
CA ALA A 280 -1.62 -11.69 -15.83
C ALA A 280 -2.93 -11.03 -15.40
N ALA A 281 -2.90 -10.36 -14.26
CA ALA A 281 -4.03 -9.61 -13.70
C ALA A 281 -3.60 -8.16 -13.45
N TYR A 282 -4.39 -7.20 -13.97
CA TYR A 282 -4.17 -5.77 -13.76
C TYR A 282 -5.04 -5.23 -12.64
N GLY A 283 -4.51 -4.32 -11.83
CA GLY A 283 -5.25 -3.55 -10.84
C GLY A 283 -4.68 -2.14 -10.68
N VAL A 284 -5.51 -1.21 -10.23
CA VAL A 284 -5.09 0.13 -9.80
C VAL A 284 -4.86 0.09 -8.30
N THR A 285 -3.65 0.40 -7.85
CA THR A 285 -3.29 0.34 -6.42
C THR A 285 -3.38 1.72 -5.76
N SER A 286 -3.26 2.81 -6.52
CA SER A 286 -3.41 4.17 -6.03
C SER A 286 -3.85 5.11 -7.16
N GLN A 287 -4.59 6.17 -6.82
CA GLN A 287 -5.02 7.20 -7.77
C GLN A 287 -5.06 8.57 -7.08
N TRP A 288 -4.60 9.59 -7.78
CA TRP A 288 -4.57 10.98 -7.33
C TRP A 288 -5.01 11.93 -8.45
N GLN A 289 -5.09 13.22 -8.14
CA GLN A 289 -5.45 14.22 -9.14
C GLN A 289 -4.38 14.26 -10.25
N GLY A 290 -4.77 13.83 -11.45
CA GLY A 290 -3.90 13.87 -12.63
C GLY A 290 -3.02 12.63 -12.85
N GLY A 291 -3.12 11.59 -12.02
CA GLY A 291 -2.37 10.35 -12.24
C GLY A 291 -2.85 9.16 -11.42
N PHE A 292 -2.32 7.99 -11.74
CA PHE A 292 -2.61 6.74 -11.05
C PHE A 292 -1.43 5.78 -11.08
N GLN A 293 -1.48 4.76 -10.21
CA GLN A 293 -0.55 3.65 -10.18
C GLN A 293 -1.27 2.37 -10.63
N GLY A 294 -0.77 1.77 -11.70
CA GLY A 294 -1.16 0.45 -12.16
C GLY A 294 -0.19 -0.62 -11.67
N GLU A 295 -0.71 -1.76 -11.23
CA GLU A 295 0.06 -2.97 -10.93
C GLU A 295 -0.45 -4.12 -11.80
N VAL A 296 0.48 -4.96 -12.26
CA VAL A 296 0.17 -6.19 -12.97
C VAL A 296 0.84 -7.35 -12.25
N LYS A 297 0.03 -8.31 -11.81
CA LYS A 297 0.48 -9.58 -11.23
C LYS A 297 0.58 -10.65 -12.31
N VAL A 298 1.78 -11.15 -12.54
CA VAL A 298 2.07 -12.26 -13.45
C VAL A 298 2.16 -13.54 -12.64
N THR A 299 1.39 -14.56 -12.99
CA THR A 299 1.35 -15.86 -12.31
C THR A 299 1.74 -16.96 -13.27
N ALA A 300 2.73 -17.78 -12.89
CA ALA A 300 3.10 -18.95 -13.67
C ALA A 300 1.99 -20.01 -13.61
N GLY A 301 1.83 -20.76 -14.70
CA GLY A 301 0.91 -21.90 -14.74
C GLY A 301 1.41 -23.09 -13.89
N SER A 302 1.09 -24.30 -14.33
CA SER A 302 1.50 -25.53 -13.63
C SER A 302 3.00 -25.87 -13.77
N ALA A 303 3.75 -25.11 -14.58
CA ALA A 303 5.19 -25.26 -14.75
C ALA A 303 5.89 -23.92 -14.43
N ALA A 304 7.15 -24.01 -14.00
CA ALA A 304 7.98 -22.81 -13.83
C ALA A 304 8.22 -22.14 -15.18
N ILE A 305 8.32 -20.81 -15.17
CA ILE A 305 8.66 -19.99 -16.34
C ILE A 305 10.00 -19.29 -16.14
N LYS A 306 10.73 -19.04 -17.22
CA LYS A 306 12.03 -18.35 -17.24
C LYS A 306 11.93 -16.88 -17.63
N SER A 307 10.93 -16.54 -18.44
CA SER A 307 10.63 -15.18 -18.88
C SER A 307 9.15 -15.02 -19.13
N TRP A 308 8.67 -13.78 -19.08
CA TRP A 308 7.29 -13.43 -19.37
C TRP A 308 7.20 -12.13 -20.15
N THR A 309 6.15 -12.04 -20.96
CA THR A 309 5.72 -10.84 -21.69
C THR A 309 4.24 -10.64 -21.43
N VAL A 310 3.87 -9.48 -20.92
CA VAL A 310 2.48 -9.04 -20.75
C VAL A 310 2.15 -7.99 -21.80
N THR A 311 1.00 -8.15 -22.43
CA THR A 311 0.44 -7.15 -23.36
C THR A 311 -0.80 -6.53 -22.74
N LEU A 312 -0.79 -5.20 -22.59
CA LEU A 312 -1.88 -4.38 -22.10
C LEU A 312 -2.48 -3.59 -23.28
N GLY A 313 -3.73 -3.87 -23.64
CA GLY A 313 -4.45 -3.14 -24.70
C GLY A 313 -5.40 -2.10 -24.11
N PHE A 314 -5.12 -0.82 -24.34
CA PHE A 314 -5.94 0.31 -23.92
C PHE A 314 -6.92 0.74 -25.03
N SER A 315 -7.97 1.50 -24.67
CA SER A 315 -8.90 2.07 -25.66
C SER A 315 -8.30 3.23 -26.46
N GLY A 316 -7.23 3.85 -25.95
CA GLY A 316 -6.44 4.90 -26.60
C GLY A 316 -4.95 4.71 -26.34
N THR A 317 -4.15 5.77 -26.51
CA THR A 317 -2.72 5.73 -26.20
C THR A 317 -2.49 5.33 -24.74
N PRO A 318 -1.62 4.34 -24.44
CA PRO A 318 -1.31 3.98 -23.07
C PRO A 318 -0.83 5.21 -22.28
N PRO A 319 -1.49 5.60 -21.16
CA PRO A 319 -1.17 6.84 -20.45
C PRO A 319 0.07 6.70 -19.55
N ILE A 320 1.03 5.83 -19.91
CA ILE A 320 2.12 5.36 -19.05
C ILE A 320 3.32 6.31 -19.14
N GLN A 321 3.75 6.83 -17.99
CA GLN A 321 4.90 7.74 -17.89
C GLN A 321 6.16 7.07 -17.35
N GLN A 322 5.99 6.19 -16.37
CA GLN A 322 7.11 5.51 -15.70
C GLN A 322 6.73 4.06 -15.47
N THR A 323 7.70 3.16 -15.53
CA THR A 323 7.51 1.74 -15.29
C THR A 323 8.67 1.20 -14.48
N TRP A 324 8.40 0.20 -13.67
CA TRP A 324 9.41 -0.54 -12.92
C TRP A 324 9.12 -2.04 -12.96
N ASN A 325 10.14 -2.85 -12.63
CA ASN A 325 10.12 -4.31 -12.69
C ASN A 325 9.76 -4.88 -14.08
N ALA A 326 9.76 -4.05 -15.12
CA ALA A 326 9.54 -4.45 -16.49
C ALA A 326 10.22 -3.47 -17.44
N THR A 327 10.66 -3.95 -18.59
CA THR A 327 10.94 -3.12 -19.76
C THR A 327 9.66 -2.99 -20.57
N LEU A 328 9.12 -1.77 -20.64
CA LEU A 328 7.85 -1.49 -21.28
C LEU A 328 8.05 -0.64 -22.54
N THR A 329 7.41 -1.08 -23.62
CA THR A 329 7.33 -0.34 -24.88
C THR A 329 5.86 -0.10 -25.24
N THR A 330 5.58 1.00 -25.93
CA THR A 330 4.23 1.34 -26.37
C THR A 330 4.18 1.46 -27.90
N SER A 331 3.10 0.97 -28.50
CA SER A 331 2.82 1.11 -29.92
C SER A 331 1.32 1.20 -30.13
N GLY A 332 0.87 2.30 -30.74
CA GLY A 332 -0.56 2.60 -30.87
C GLY A 332 -1.26 2.60 -29.51
N ASN A 333 -2.25 1.72 -29.36
CA ASN A 333 -3.05 1.57 -28.14
C ASN A 333 -2.54 0.46 -27.21
N THR A 334 -1.36 -0.12 -27.48
CA THR A 334 -0.85 -1.30 -26.79
C THR A 334 0.44 -0.99 -26.05
N ALA A 335 0.56 -1.45 -24.81
CA ALA A 335 1.80 -1.49 -24.06
C ALA A 335 2.27 -2.94 -23.89
N SER A 336 3.52 -3.23 -24.26
CA SER A 336 4.14 -4.54 -24.09
C SER A 336 5.24 -4.45 -23.03
N ALA A 337 5.04 -5.19 -21.93
CA ALA A 337 5.93 -5.25 -20.78
C ALA A 337 6.65 -6.61 -20.73
N THR A 338 7.97 -6.59 -20.66
CA THR A 338 8.82 -7.79 -20.54
C THR A 338 9.54 -7.78 -19.21
N ASN A 339 9.83 -8.96 -18.67
CA ASN A 339 10.54 -9.08 -17.39
C ASN A 339 11.93 -8.44 -17.43
N VAL A 340 12.39 -7.98 -16.26
CA VAL A 340 13.80 -7.64 -16.04
C VAL A 340 14.57 -8.87 -15.54
N ASN A 341 15.89 -8.76 -15.41
CA ASN A 341 16.77 -9.90 -15.16
C ASN A 341 16.41 -10.71 -13.90
N TYR A 342 15.96 -10.05 -12.83
CA TYR A 342 15.75 -10.72 -11.54
C TYR A 342 14.34 -11.31 -11.37
N ASN A 343 13.35 -10.94 -12.20
CA ASN A 343 11.96 -11.34 -12.00
C ASN A 343 11.34 -12.13 -13.16
N GLY A 344 12.16 -12.59 -14.10
CA GLY A 344 11.71 -13.47 -15.18
C GLY A 344 11.40 -14.89 -14.72
N SER A 345 12.23 -15.43 -13.83
CA SER A 345 12.06 -16.78 -13.31
C SER A 345 10.97 -16.82 -12.24
N VAL A 346 9.88 -17.54 -12.50
CA VAL A 346 8.75 -17.69 -11.57
C VAL A 346 8.42 -19.17 -11.44
N ALA A 347 8.45 -19.69 -10.21
CA ALA A 347 8.13 -21.09 -9.94
C ALA A 347 6.67 -21.42 -10.29
N ALA A 348 6.37 -22.70 -10.53
CA ALA A 348 5.00 -23.15 -10.82
C ALA A 348 4.01 -22.66 -9.76
N GLY A 349 2.90 -22.04 -10.20
CA GLY A 349 1.89 -21.45 -9.33
C GLY A 349 2.31 -20.20 -8.53
N ALA A 350 3.58 -19.78 -8.60
CA ALA A 350 4.05 -18.56 -7.98
C ALA A 350 3.75 -17.33 -8.85
N SER A 351 3.90 -16.14 -8.26
CA SER A 351 3.66 -14.88 -8.94
C SER A 351 4.80 -13.89 -8.78
N THR A 352 4.88 -12.95 -9.71
CA THR A 352 5.70 -11.74 -9.64
C THR A 352 4.83 -10.54 -10.03
N THR A 353 5.29 -9.32 -9.76
CA THR A 353 4.57 -8.10 -10.12
C THR A 353 5.45 -7.07 -10.80
N PHE A 354 4.86 -6.32 -11.72
CA PHE A 354 5.41 -5.06 -12.21
C PHE A 354 4.36 -3.96 -12.11
N GLY A 355 4.79 -2.71 -12.17
CA GLY A 355 3.89 -1.58 -12.06
C GLY A 355 4.34 -0.39 -12.87
N PHE A 356 3.44 0.58 -13.00
CA PHE A 356 3.67 1.79 -13.75
C PHE A 356 2.88 2.98 -13.19
N LEU A 357 3.39 4.19 -13.43
CA LEU A 357 2.63 5.42 -13.23
C LEU A 357 1.95 5.83 -14.52
N GLY A 358 0.64 6.03 -14.44
CA GLY A 358 -0.19 6.55 -15.50
C GLY A 358 -0.60 8.00 -15.26
N THR A 359 -0.90 8.73 -16.34
CA THR A 359 -1.46 10.08 -16.31
C THR A 359 -2.98 10.07 -16.44
N GLY A 360 -3.62 11.08 -15.86
CA GLY A 360 -5.08 11.24 -15.88
C GLY A 360 -5.80 10.20 -15.03
N THR A 361 -7.04 9.90 -15.41
CA THR A 361 -7.88 8.90 -14.74
C THR A 361 -7.50 7.51 -15.21
N SER A 362 -7.42 6.54 -14.29
CA SER A 362 -7.16 5.15 -14.64
C SER A 362 -8.22 4.57 -15.58
N SER A 363 -7.82 3.62 -16.42
CA SER A 363 -8.69 2.83 -17.28
C SER A 363 -8.28 1.37 -17.23
N THR A 364 -9.22 0.45 -17.50
CA THR A 364 -8.96 -0.98 -17.46
C THR A 364 -8.53 -1.49 -18.84
N PRO A 365 -7.25 -1.87 -19.05
CA PRO A 365 -6.81 -2.46 -20.30
C PRO A 365 -7.27 -3.92 -20.42
N THR A 366 -7.30 -4.43 -21.64
CA THR A 366 -7.25 -5.88 -21.88
C THR A 366 -5.85 -6.41 -21.52
N VAL A 367 -5.77 -7.60 -20.92
CA VAL A 367 -4.51 -8.16 -20.41
C VAL A 367 -4.31 -9.56 -21.00
N SER A 368 -3.11 -9.81 -21.52
CA SER A 368 -2.67 -11.15 -21.94
C SER A 368 -1.23 -11.41 -21.53
N CYS A 369 -0.88 -12.68 -21.32
CA CYS A 369 0.45 -13.10 -20.87
C CYS A 369 0.99 -14.21 -21.76
N THR A 370 2.27 -14.13 -22.11
CA THR A 370 3.04 -15.20 -22.74
C THR A 370 4.34 -15.42 -21.96
N ALA A 371 4.85 -16.66 -21.93
CA ALA A 371 6.04 -17.01 -21.16
C ALA A 371 6.85 -18.11 -21.85
N THR A 372 8.13 -18.19 -21.49
CA THR A 372 9.01 -19.32 -21.85
C THR A 372 9.23 -20.21 -20.63
N THR A 373 9.33 -21.52 -20.82
CA THR A 373 9.51 -22.53 -19.75
C THR A 373 10.92 -23.09 -19.71
#